data_AF-A0A7S2F3C3-F1
#
_entry.id   AF-A0A7S2F3C3-F1
#
_cell.length_a   1.000
_cell.length_b   1.000
_cell.length_c   1.000
_cell.angle_alpha   90.00
_cell.angle_beta   90.00
_cell.angle_gamma   90.00
#
_symmetry.space_group_name_H-M   'P 1'
#
loop_
_entity.id
_entity.type
_entity.pdbx_description
1 polymer ?
#
loop_
_entity_poly.entity_id
_entity_poly.type
_entity_poly.pdbx_seq_one_letter_code
_entity_poly.pdbx_strand_id
1 'polypeptide(L)'
;LCHGRPSHMATEPVFTLASYLARVISSVTDYAAKVGLEPGDLSSPPPPTLVTLKTLMEAQSRAIPFENIDCVLEKKISMSPDDVAQKILFGRRGGYCFELNTLLQSALLACGFIVTPMNCRVRWGKKETEATPFTHMCLKVEISGETYLA
;
A
#
# COMPACT_ATOMS: atom_id res chain seq x y z
N LEU A 1 -4.24 54.03 -13.92
CA LEU A 1 -4.25 53.83 -12.46
C LEU A 1 -4.75 52.41 -12.22
N CYS A 2 -3.99 51.39 -11.87
CA CYS A 2 -2.68 51.27 -11.24
C CYS A 2 -1.89 50.11 -11.87
N HIS A 3 -0.58 50.30 -11.99
CA HIS A 3 0.38 49.25 -12.31
C HIS A 3 0.67 48.42 -11.06
N GLY A 4 0.58 47.09 -11.15
CA GLY A 4 1.02 46.14 -10.13
C GLY A 4 1.96 45.11 -10.75
N ARG A 5 3.14 44.95 -10.15
CA ARG A 5 4.31 44.17 -10.63
C ARG A 5 4.00 42.68 -10.86
N PRO A 6 4.79 41.99 -11.72
CA PRO A 6 4.78 40.54 -11.76
C PRO A 6 5.39 40.00 -10.46
N SER A 7 4.59 39.30 -9.66
CA SER A 7 5.12 38.49 -8.56
C SER A 7 5.87 37.32 -9.17
N HIS A 8 7.17 37.22 -8.83
CA HIS A 8 7.99 36.05 -9.05
C HIS A 8 7.20 34.78 -8.73
N MET A 9 6.97 33.94 -9.74
CA MET A 9 6.67 32.52 -9.52
C MET A 9 7.92 31.94 -8.87
N ALA A 10 7.90 31.84 -7.55
CA ALA A 10 8.76 30.90 -6.86
C ALA A 10 8.47 29.53 -7.49
N THR A 11 9.49 28.91 -8.07
CA THR A 11 9.43 27.51 -8.47
C THR A 11 9.24 26.71 -7.19
N GLU A 12 7.99 26.38 -6.89
CA GLU A 12 7.65 25.40 -5.86
C GLU A 12 8.48 24.13 -6.12
N PRO A 13 9.16 23.56 -5.11
CA PRO A 13 9.99 22.41 -5.33
C PRO A 13 9.11 21.26 -5.82
N VAL A 14 9.54 20.60 -6.90
CA VAL A 14 8.93 19.38 -7.40
C VAL A 14 9.08 18.33 -6.29
N PHE A 15 8.02 18.16 -5.48
CA PHE A 15 7.93 17.08 -4.50
C PHE A 15 8.07 15.76 -5.26
N THR A 16 9.17 15.03 -5.05
CA THR A 16 9.33 13.70 -5.62
C THR A 16 8.37 12.74 -4.93
N LEU A 17 7.74 11.83 -5.68
CA LEU A 17 6.87 10.80 -5.12
C LEU A 17 7.55 10.03 -3.97
N ALA A 18 8.87 9.83 -4.06
CA ALA A 18 9.71 9.24 -3.03
C ALA A 18 9.71 10.03 -1.70
N SER A 19 9.70 11.38 -1.75
CA SER A 19 9.67 12.24 -0.55
C SER A 19 8.31 12.29 0.15
N TYR A 20 7.21 12.12 -0.60
CA TYR A 20 5.86 12.00 -0.04
C TYR A 20 5.66 10.63 0.63
N LEU A 21 6.19 9.56 0.03
CA LEU A 21 6.10 8.20 0.55
C LEU A 21 7.01 7.96 1.77
N ALA A 22 8.16 8.65 1.85
CA ALA A 22 9.07 8.56 3.01
C ALA A 22 8.49 9.17 4.31
N ARG A 23 7.37 9.90 4.24
CA ARG A 23 6.71 10.52 5.41
C ARG A 23 5.70 9.62 6.12
N VAL A 24 5.30 8.50 5.51
CA VAL A 24 4.38 7.54 6.14
C VAL A 24 5.18 6.38 6.71
N ILE A 25 5.84 6.62 7.83
CA ILE A 25 6.43 5.53 8.61
C ILE A 25 5.31 4.93 9.45
N SER A 26 4.54 4.00 8.89
CA SER A 26 4.24 2.81 9.66
C SER A 26 5.54 2.04 9.69
N SER A 27 6.22 2.01 10.82
CA SER A 27 7.52 1.33 10.90
C SER A 27 7.38 -0.09 10.36
N VAL A 28 8.34 -0.55 9.54
CA VAL A 28 8.39 -1.96 9.13
C VAL A 28 8.35 -2.88 10.36
N THR A 29 8.82 -2.39 11.51
CA THR A 29 8.71 -3.03 12.82
C THR A 29 7.28 -3.17 13.30
N ASP A 30 6.46 -2.12 13.25
CA ASP A 30 5.05 -2.18 13.68
C ASP A 30 4.24 -3.10 12.77
N TYR A 31 4.51 -3.01 11.47
CA TYR A 31 3.95 -3.93 10.48
C TYR A 31 4.37 -5.38 10.77
N ALA A 32 5.67 -5.65 10.93
CA ALA A 32 6.20 -6.98 11.20
C ALA A 32 5.57 -7.59 12.46
N ALA A 33 5.50 -6.81 13.54
CA ALA A 33 4.82 -7.22 14.77
C ALA A 33 3.33 -7.52 14.53
N LYS A 34 2.62 -6.67 13.77
CA LYS A 34 1.21 -6.89 13.43
C LYS A 34 1.00 -8.19 12.65
N VAL A 35 1.89 -8.51 11.72
CA VAL A 35 1.78 -9.72 10.89
C VAL A 35 2.43 -10.95 11.51
N GLY A 36 2.94 -10.84 12.74
CA GLY A 36 3.51 -11.95 13.52
C GLY A 36 4.89 -12.39 13.03
N LEU A 37 5.69 -11.48 12.48
CA LEU A 37 7.09 -11.71 12.15
C LEU A 37 7.97 -11.31 13.34
N GLU A 38 8.86 -12.22 13.74
CA GLU A 38 9.79 -12.05 14.86
C GLU A 38 11.14 -11.45 14.43
N PRO A 39 11.94 -10.89 15.37
CA PRO A 39 13.30 -10.44 15.13
C PRO A 39 14.23 -11.60 14.72
N GLY A 40 14.22 -11.93 13.43
CA GLY A 40 14.96 -13.07 12.85
C GLY A 40 14.32 -13.59 11.57
N ASP A 41 13.00 -13.40 11.40
CA ASP A 41 12.29 -13.79 10.18
C ASP A 41 12.66 -12.92 8.97
N LEU A 42 13.10 -11.69 9.25
CA LEU A 42 13.61 -10.74 8.28
C LEU A 42 14.96 -10.21 8.75
N SER A 43 15.87 -9.97 7.80
CA SER A 43 17.07 -9.18 8.12
C SER A 43 16.69 -7.75 8.48
N SER A 44 17.59 -7.03 9.16
CA SER A 44 17.35 -5.66 9.60
C SER A 44 18.41 -4.71 9.01
N PRO A 45 18.06 -3.87 8.00
CA PRO A 45 16.78 -3.81 7.30
C PRO A 45 16.55 -5.00 6.35
N PRO A 46 15.28 -5.33 6.01
CA PRO A 46 14.97 -6.36 5.02
C PRO A 46 15.29 -5.88 3.61
N PRO A 47 16.10 -6.59 2.80
CA PRO A 47 16.42 -6.18 1.44
C PRO A 47 15.22 -6.42 0.50
N PRO A 48 15.11 -5.67 -0.61
CA PRO A 48 14.01 -5.83 -1.58
C PRO A 48 14.23 -7.06 -2.48
N THR A 49 14.10 -8.25 -1.89
CA THR A 49 14.28 -9.54 -2.56
C THR A 49 12.96 -10.29 -2.70
N LEU A 50 12.92 -11.28 -3.60
CA LEU A 50 11.74 -12.14 -3.76
C LEU A 50 11.41 -12.92 -2.46
N VAL A 51 12.41 -13.26 -1.66
CA VAL A 51 12.22 -13.92 -0.35
C VAL A 51 11.50 -12.98 0.62
N THR A 52 11.96 -11.73 0.72
CA THR A 52 11.32 -10.70 1.53
C THR A 52 9.88 -10.44 1.08
N LEU A 53 9.64 -10.30 -0.23
CA LEU A 53 8.30 -10.07 -0.78
C LEU A 53 7.33 -11.19 -0.38
N LYS A 54 7.71 -12.45 -0.62
CA LYS A 54 6.89 -13.61 -0.26
C LYS A 54 6.62 -13.68 1.24
N THR A 55 7.65 -13.47 2.06
CA THR A 55 7.54 -13.50 3.52
C THR A 55 6.51 -12.49 4.03
N LEU A 56 6.57 -11.24 3.54
CA LEU A 56 5.63 -10.19 3.92
C LEU A 56 4.20 -10.49 3.45
N MET A 57 4.02 -10.94 2.20
CA MET A 57 2.70 -11.27 1.64
C MET A 57 2.03 -12.42 2.41
N GLU A 58 2.78 -13.48 2.69
CA GLU A 58 2.28 -14.64 3.40
C GLU A 58 1.94 -14.32 4.86
N ALA A 59 2.80 -13.57 5.55
CA ALA A 59 2.55 -13.13 6.92
C ALA A 59 1.29 -12.27 7.01
N GLN A 60 1.13 -11.29 6.11
CA GLN A 60 -0.07 -10.45 6.06
C GLN A 60 -1.34 -11.27 5.84
N SER A 61 -1.30 -12.18 4.86
CA SER A 61 -2.47 -13.00 4.49
C SER A 61 -2.92 -13.93 5.62
N ARG A 62 -1.99 -14.37 6.48
CA ARG A 62 -2.32 -15.19 7.66
C ARG A 62 -2.83 -14.36 8.83
N ALA A 63 -2.27 -13.16 9.03
CA ALA A 63 -2.53 -12.36 10.23
C ALA A 63 -3.71 -11.40 10.09
N ILE A 64 -3.97 -10.88 8.89
CA ILE A 64 -4.95 -9.81 8.66
C ILE A 64 -6.09 -10.33 7.80
N PRO A 65 -7.33 -10.35 8.32
CA PRO A 65 -8.46 -10.86 7.56
C PRO A 65 -8.83 -9.93 6.40
N PHE A 66 -9.23 -10.51 5.29
CA PHE A 66 -9.97 -9.80 4.25
C PHE A 66 -11.43 -9.63 4.69
N GLU A 67 -11.92 -8.39 4.79
CA GLU A 67 -13.27 -8.09 5.29
C GLU A 67 -13.84 -6.81 4.68
N ASN A 68 -15.17 -6.68 4.72
CA ASN A 68 -15.92 -5.54 4.18
C ASN A 68 -16.93 -4.98 5.20
N ILE A 69 -16.66 -5.14 6.51
CA ILE A 69 -17.59 -4.78 7.59
C ILE A 69 -17.93 -3.29 7.52
N ASP A 70 -16.95 -2.41 7.26
CA ASP A 70 -17.23 -0.98 7.15
C ASP A 70 -18.09 -0.64 5.93
N CYS A 71 -17.97 -1.38 4.82
CA CYS A 71 -18.84 -1.22 3.66
C CYS A 71 -20.29 -1.59 4.01
N VAL A 72 -20.48 -2.71 4.71
CA VAL A 72 -21.81 -3.19 5.12
C VAL A 72 -22.47 -2.25 6.13
N LEU A 73 -21.66 -1.63 6.99
CA LEU A 73 -22.12 -0.62 7.96
C LEU A 73 -22.20 0.79 7.37
N GLU A 74 -22.02 0.94 6.05
CA GLU A 74 -22.07 2.23 5.32
C GLU A 74 -21.12 3.30 5.91
N LYS A 75 -20.00 2.86 6.48
CA LYS A 75 -18.96 3.75 7.00
C LYS A 75 -18.08 4.25 5.86
N LYS A 76 -17.55 5.46 6.03
CA LYS A 76 -16.56 6.01 5.11
C LYS A 76 -15.29 5.15 5.14
N ILE A 77 -14.85 4.74 3.96
CA ILE A 77 -13.59 4.02 3.76
C ILE A 77 -12.51 5.04 3.38
N SER A 78 -11.35 4.96 4.01
CA SER A 78 -10.19 5.78 3.67
C SER A 78 -9.08 4.92 3.11
N MET A 79 -8.44 5.43 2.05
CA MET A 79 -7.23 4.86 1.46
C MET A 79 -5.98 5.67 1.84
N SER A 80 -6.12 6.64 2.76
CA SER A 80 -4.97 7.32 3.34
C SER A 80 -4.14 6.29 4.11
N PRO A 81 -2.81 6.21 3.87
CA PRO A 81 -1.96 5.29 4.61
C PRO A 81 -2.06 5.42 6.13
N ASP A 82 -2.24 6.64 6.65
CA ASP A 82 -2.41 6.89 8.10
C ASP A 82 -3.71 6.27 8.63
N ASP A 83 -4.83 6.48 7.93
CA ASP A 83 -6.13 5.92 8.34
C ASP A 83 -6.12 4.39 8.25
N VAL A 84 -5.49 3.84 7.21
CA VAL A 84 -5.31 2.39 7.04
C VAL A 84 -4.46 1.82 8.18
N ALA A 85 -3.34 2.47 8.54
CA ALA A 85 -2.50 2.05 9.64
C ALA A 85 -3.25 2.09 10.98
N GLN A 86 -3.98 3.18 11.27
CA GLN A 86 -4.79 3.28 12.49
C GLN A 86 -5.86 2.19 12.57
N LYS A 87 -6.57 1.93 11.46
CA LYS A 87 -7.60 0.88 11.43
C LYS A 87 -7.01 -0.52 11.57
N ILE A 88 -5.96 -0.83 10.81
CA ILE A 88 -5.49 -2.21 10.61
C ILE A 88 -4.30 -2.55 11.51
N LEU A 89 -3.24 -1.72 11.53
CA LEU A 89 -2.06 -2.00 12.35
C LEU A 89 -2.38 -1.86 13.83
N PHE A 90 -2.86 -0.69 14.22
CA PHE A 90 -3.12 -0.36 15.63
C PHE A 90 -4.51 -0.80 16.11
N GLY A 91 -5.43 -1.03 15.17
CA GLY A 91 -6.73 -1.60 15.45
C GLY A 91 -6.78 -3.13 15.37
N ARG A 92 -7.94 -3.70 15.71
CA ARG A 92 -8.24 -5.14 15.62
C ARG A 92 -9.11 -5.47 14.41
N ARG A 93 -8.84 -4.83 13.27
CA ARG A 93 -9.63 -4.92 12.04
C ARG A 93 -8.79 -5.43 10.88
N GLY A 94 -9.48 -5.87 9.83
CA GLY A 94 -8.90 -6.14 8.53
C GLY A 94 -9.27 -5.02 7.57
N GLY A 95 -9.37 -5.35 6.29
CA GLY A 95 -9.90 -4.45 5.28
C GLY A 95 -10.17 -5.20 3.98
N TYR A 96 -10.71 -4.48 3.00
CA TYR A 96 -10.82 -5.00 1.63
C TYR A 96 -9.54 -4.71 0.83
N CYS A 97 -9.53 -5.07 -0.46
CA CYS A 97 -8.32 -5.06 -1.27
C CYS A 97 -7.57 -3.71 -1.33
N PHE A 98 -8.26 -2.57 -1.34
CA PHE A 98 -7.57 -1.28 -1.40
C PHE A 98 -6.82 -0.99 -0.10
N GLU A 99 -7.45 -1.20 1.07
CA GLU A 99 -6.81 -0.96 2.36
C GLU A 99 -5.64 -1.93 2.61
N LEU A 100 -5.84 -3.21 2.33
CA LEU A 100 -4.79 -4.23 2.55
C LEU A 100 -3.59 -4.03 1.63
N ASN A 101 -3.81 -3.64 0.37
CA ASN A 101 -2.70 -3.40 -0.55
C ASN A 101 -2.07 -2.01 -0.35
N THR A 102 -2.78 -1.02 0.18
CA THR A 102 -2.16 0.23 0.68
C THR A 102 -1.22 -0.06 1.85
N LEU A 103 -1.61 -0.94 2.77
CA LEU A 103 -0.77 -1.35 3.88
C LEU A 103 0.48 -2.11 3.41
N LEU A 104 0.30 -3.13 2.57
CA LEU A 104 1.41 -3.89 1.99
C LEU A 104 2.35 -3.00 1.18
N GLN A 105 1.81 -2.09 0.37
CA GLN A 105 2.61 -1.13 -0.39
C GLN A 105 3.49 -0.29 0.55
N SER A 106 2.95 0.20 1.65
CA SER A 106 3.70 1.01 2.63
C SER A 106 4.85 0.20 3.23
N ALA A 107 4.60 -1.07 3.61
CA ALA A 107 5.64 -1.97 4.11
C ALA A 107 6.73 -2.27 3.06
N LEU A 108 6.35 -2.55 1.81
CA LEU A 108 7.29 -2.82 0.73
C LEU A 108 8.14 -1.59 0.39
N LEU A 109 7.56 -0.40 0.35
CA LEU A 109 8.31 0.85 0.14
C LEU A 109 9.31 1.09 1.27
N ALA A 110 8.94 0.80 2.53
CA ALA A 110 9.85 0.89 3.68
C ALA A 110 11.02 -0.12 3.60
N CYS A 111 10.82 -1.26 2.95
CA CYS A 111 11.88 -2.25 2.64
C CYS A 111 12.71 -1.88 1.38
N GLY A 112 12.44 -0.73 0.74
CA GLY A 112 13.17 -0.26 -0.43
C GLY A 112 12.75 -0.89 -1.77
N PHE A 113 11.58 -1.54 -1.83
CA PHE A 113 11.05 -2.02 -3.11
C PHE A 113 10.58 -0.85 -4.00
N ILE A 114 10.62 -1.06 -5.31
CA ILE A 114 9.92 -0.21 -6.28
C ILE A 114 8.54 -0.82 -6.50
N VAL A 115 7.50 -0.08 -6.11
CA VAL A 115 6.11 -0.58 -6.11
C VAL A 115 5.19 0.39 -6.86
N THR A 116 4.39 -0.12 -7.78
CA THR A 116 3.33 0.62 -8.47
C THR A 116 1.96 -0.01 -8.18
N PRO A 117 0.99 0.73 -7.62
CA PRO A 117 -0.36 0.22 -7.43
C PRO A 117 -1.09 0.13 -8.77
N MET A 118 -1.79 -0.97 -9.01
CA MET A 118 -2.47 -1.26 -10.27
C MET A 118 -3.95 -1.50 -10.04
N ASN A 119 -4.80 -0.86 -10.85
CA ASN A 119 -6.23 -1.11 -10.85
C ASN A 119 -6.55 -2.34 -11.71
N CYS A 120 -7.39 -3.22 -11.19
CA CYS A 120 -7.75 -4.49 -11.78
C CYS A 120 -9.27 -4.67 -11.87
N ARG A 121 -9.69 -5.52 -12.81
CA ARG A 121 -11.08 -5.92 -13.00
C ARG A 121 -11.28 -7.32 -12.44
N VAL A 122 -12.23 -7.48 -11.52
CA VAL A 122 -12.60 -8.81 -11.01
C VAL A 122 -13.33 -9.59 -12.10
N ARG A 123 -12.86 -10.83 -12.37
CA ARG A 123 -13.46 -11.78 -13.33
C ARG A 123 -14.10 -12.99 -12.64
N TRP A 124 -13.84 -13.17 -11.35
CA TRP A 124 -14.40 -14.28 -10.58
C TRP A 124 -15.93 -14.24 -10.58
N GLY A 125 -16.56 -15.34 -10.98
CA GLY A 125 -18.02 -15.43 -11.11
C GLY A 125 -18.62 -14.62 -12.25
N LYS A 126 -17.81 -14.13 -13.21
CA LYS A 126 -18.24 -13.31 -14.35
C LYS A 126 -18.06 -14.05 -15.67
N LYS A 127 -18.93 -13.76 -16.64
CA LYS A 127 -18.76 -14.29 -18.00
C LYS A 127 -17.60 -13.60 -18.70
N GLU A 128 -16.90 -14.31 -19.56
CA GLU A 128 -15.75 -13.78 -20.31
C GLU A 128 -16.07 -12.52 -21.13
N THR A 129 -17.30 -12.40 -21.63
CA THR A 129 -17.77 -11.26 -22.43
C THR A 129 -18.35 -10.11 -21.59
N GLU A 130 -18.55 -10.29 -20.28
CA GLU A 130 -19.13 -9.26 -19.42
C GLU A 130 -18.11 -8.14 -19.17
N ALA A 131 -18.48 -6.88 -19.41
CA ALA A 131 -17.65 -5.75 -19.01
C ALA A 131 -17.74 -5.54 -17.48
N THR A 132 -16.60 -5.46 -16.79
CA THR A 132 -16.57 -5.29 -15.32
C THR A 132 -15.76 -4.06 -14.91
N PRO A 133 -16.18 -3.28 -13.89
CA PRO A 133 -15.46 -2.08 -13.47
C PRO A 133 -14.11 -2.39 -12.80
N PHE A 134 -13.22 -1.40 -12.75
CA PHE A 134 -11.99 -1.45 -11.97
C PHE A 134 -12.32 -1.35 -10.48
N THR A 135 -12.36 -2.50 -9.82
CA THR A 135 -12.87 -2.66 -8.44
C THR A 135 -11.90 -3.38 -7.53
N HIS A 136 -10.71 -3.70 -8.05
CA HIS A 136 -9.65 -4.36 -7.31
C HIS A 136 -8.34 -3.61 -7.49
N MET A 137 -7.47 -3.69 -6.49
CA MET A 137 -6.10 -3.20 -6.56
C MET A 137 -5.15 -4.38 -6.35
N CYS A 138 -4.08 -4.45 -7.13
CA CYS A 138 -2.89 -5.25 -6.82
C CYS A 138 -1.64 -4.38 -6.91
N LEU A 139 -0.48 -4.93 -6.55
CA LEU A 139 0.79 -4.21 -6.59
C LEU A 139 1.70 -4.81 -7.64
N LYS A 140 2.28 -3.96 -8.49
CA LYS A 140 3.40 -4.32 -9.37
C LYS A 140 4.70 -4.03 -8.65
N VAL A 141 5.58 -5.02 -8.53
CA VAL A 141 6.84 -4.93 -7.79
C VAL A 141 8.00 -5.28 -8.71
N GLU A 142 9.02 -4.42 -8.77
CA GLU A 142 10.22 -4.67 -9.56
C GLU A 142 11.34 -5.24 -8.67
N ILE A 143 11.93 -6.37 -9.06
CA ILE A 143 13.01 -7.04 -8.32
C ILE A 143 14.07 -7.49 -9.33
N SER A 144 15.29 -6.93 -9.23
CA SER A 144 16.42 -7.30 -10.09
C SER A 144 16.13 -7.25 -11.60
N GLY A 145 15.28 -6.32 -12.05
CA GLY A 145 14.88 -6.16 -13.46
C GLY A 145 13.68 -7.01 -13.89
N GLU A 146 13.14 -7.84 -13.00
CA GLU A 146 11.95 -8.65 -13.24
C GLU A 146 10.72 -8.04 -12.55
N THR A 147 9.57 -8.20 -13.20
CA THR A 147 8.29 -7.68 -12.70
C THR A 147 7.46 -8.78 -12.05
N TYR A 148 6.98 -8.52 -10.84
CA TYR A 148 6.11 -9.40 -10.08
C TYR A 148 4.78 -8.71 -9.75
N LEU A 149 3.74 -9.52 -9.50
CA LEU A 149 2.50 -9.07 -8.89
C LEU A 149 2.45 -9.54 -7.43
N ALA A 150 2.00 -8.63 -6.57
CA ALA A 150 1.74 -8.87 -5.15
C ALA A 150 0.31 -8.46 -4.79
#